data_AF-A0A7Y4QL69-F1
#
_entry.id   AF-A0A7Y4QL69-F1
#
_cell.length_a   1.000
_cell.length_b   1.000
_cell.length_c   1.000
_cell.angle_alpha   90.00
_cell.angle_beta   90.00
_cell.angle_gamma   90.00
#
_symmetry.space_group_name_H-M   'P 1'
#
loop_
_entity.id
_entity.type
_entity.pdbx_description
1 polymer ?
#
loop_
_entity_poly.entity_id
_entity_poly.type
_entity_poly.pdbx_seq_one_letter_code
_entity_poly.pdbx_strand_id
1 'polypeptide(L)'
;MKLRKLIWISTLLVLMVSFGILVKTKPQICILPDGSRFELQGTTRSHEEISTDGPFQKQLRRVLPTSWQHLMPSVATSKTLYGNSNTIALWFTLTDATGNNISGYPWSSYVTVDDDGFIYSLASGSGTLGFGAKTYHHLDLEAFPRRQKDFEVRLLDGKRLPIAKFRVKNPMRGPFPEWKTESLPVSHTNGPLAVTLERLDESSNQDGTWVSPNWKVTAFDPNWSKAEPSYHIYEDATGNLGGRLSFREPVWKLIMPFHRHGWKNFSDDEKFVLADLAVPSNGGLQMLQTNFVRQGVKFTVQTLAGVGSLLVTNGTNYAMTSNQPRLGQASTRQGNTHIETWSSTKPFFLIQTSEPGPLVELRFRIVGSDGKELKQEDSGWQGLPGGGGRQYQQKFDVTDALSNLTLEVTVSRARVFEFFVNPKDVRHIDSTNK
;
A
#
# COMPACT_ATOMS: atom_id res chain seq x y z
N MET A 1 -37.08 37.49 32.54
CA MET A 1 -36.77 36.55 31.42
C MET A 1 -35.45 35.78 31.59
N LYS A 2 -34.42 36.30 32.27
CA LYS A 2 -33.11 35.65 32.44
C LYS A 2 -33.11 34.39 33.35
N LEU A 3 -33.90 34.38 34.43
CA LEU A 3 -33.92 33.26 35.38
C LEU A 3 -34.52 31.96 34.80
N ARG A 4 -35.63 32.06 34.05
CA ARG A 4 -36.23 30.90 33.36
C ARG A 4 -35.27 30.25 32.36
N LYS A 5 -34.52 31.06 31.59
CA LYS A 5 -33.50 30.52 30.67
C LYS A 5 -32.40 29.77 31.42
N LEU A 6 -31.98 30.27 32.59
CA LEU A 6 -30.95 29.62 33.41
C LEU A 6 -31.42 28.25 33.95
N ILE A 7 -32.66 28.17 34.44
CA ILE A 7 -33.25 26.92 34.95
C ILE A 7 -33.37 25.87 33.84
N TRP A 8 -33.83 26.27 32.64
CA TRP A 8 -33.92 25.37 31.50
C TRP A 8 -32.54 24.86 31.04
N ILE A 9 -31.53 25.73 30.99
CA ILE A 9 -30.16 25.33 30.64
C ILE A 9 -29.60 24.35 31.68
N SER A 10 -29.79 24.64 32.97
CA SER A 10 -29.34 23.75 34.06
C SER A 10 -30.02 22.38 34.00
N THR A 11 -31.33 22.35 33.79
CA THR A 11 -32.10 21.09 33.69
C THR A 11 -31.68 20.27 32.49
N LEU A 12 -31.51 20.90 31.32
CA LEU A 12 -31.01 20.23 30.11
C LEU A 12 -29.60 19.68 30.34
N LEU A 13 -28.73 20.43 31.01
CA LEU A 13 -27.35 20.02 31.28
C LEU A 13 -27.31 18.82 32.24
N VAL A 14 -28.15 18.80 33.29
CA VAL A 14 -28.29 17.64 34.19
C VAL A 14 -28.80 16.41 33.46
N LEU A 15 -29.83 16.56 32.62
CA LEU A 15 -30.36 15.45 31.82
C LEU A 15 -29.32 14.90 30.84
N MET A 16 -28.59 15.79 30.14
CA MET A 16 -27.57 15.35 29.21
C MET A 16 -26.36 14.72 29.92
N VAL A 17 -25.94 15.22 31.09
CA VAL A 17 -24.88 14.58 31.91
C VAL A 17 -25.32 13.19 32.37
N SER A 18 -26.55 13.06 32.86
CA SER A 18 -27.11 11.79 33.32
C SER A 18 -27.19 10.76 32.18
N PHE A 19 -27.64 11.20 31.00
CA PHE A 19 -27.67 10.36 29.80
C PHE A 19 -26.26 9.98 29.32
N GLY A 20 -25.31 10.93 29.35
CA GLY A 20 -23.92 10.70 28.96
C GLY A 20 -23.20 9.68 29.86
N ILE A 21 -23.55 9.60 31.14
CA ILE A 21 -23.01 8.60 32.07
C ILE A 21 -23.52 7.19 31.73
N LEU A 22 -24.78 7.06 31.32
CA LEU A 22 -25.41 5.77 30.99
C LEU A 22 -24.89 5.13 29.69
N VAL A 23 -24.35 5.93 28.76
CA VAL A 23 -23.92 5.44 27.43
C VAL A 23 -22.43 5.07 27.40
N LYS A 24 -21.67 5.19 28.50
CA LYS A 24 -20.26 4.79 28.51
C LYS A 24 -20.13 3.27 28.35
N THR A 25 -19.67 2.85 27.18
CA THR A 25 -19.18 1.49 26.96
C THR A 25 -18.06 1.20 27.95
N LYS A 26 -18.16 0.10 28.71
CA LYS A 26 -17.08 -0.35 29.59
C LYS A 26 -15.80 -0.48 28.76
N PRO A 27 -14.69 0.15 29.17
CA PRO A 27 -13.43 0.02 28.46
C PRO A 27 -13.00 -1.44 28.43
N GLN A 28 -12.52 -1.92 27.27
CA GLN A 28 -11.91 -3.24 27.19
C GLN A 28 -10.46 -3.10 27.68
N ILE A 29 -10.15 -3.75 28.80
CA ILE A 29 -8.85 -3.70 29.45
C ILE A 29 -8.26 -5.11 29.46
N CYS A 30 -6.98 -5.23 29.08
CA CYS A 30 -6.19 -6.45 29.15
C CYS A 30 -4.91 -6.17 29.96
N ILE A 31 -4.59 -7.04 30.91
CA ILE A 31 -3.29 -7.02 31.60
C ILE A 31 -2.38 -8.01 30.89
N LEU A 32 -1.23 -7.53 30.42
CA LEU A 32 -0.24 -8.33 29.70
C LEU A 32 0.66 -9.11 30.69
N PRO A 33 1.42 -10.13 30.24
CA PRO A 33 2.25 -10.93 31.14
C PRO A 33 3.33 -10.15 31.90
N ASP A 34 3.76 -9.00 31.38
CA ASP A 34 4.71 -8.09 32.04
C ASP A 34 4.06 -7.15 33.08
N GLY A 35 2.75 -7.29 33.30
CA GLY A 35 1.95 -6.45 34.20
C GLY A 35 1.49 -5.12 33.57
N SER A 36 1.86 -4.83 32.32
CA SER A 36 1.36 -3.65 31.62
C SER A 36 -0.13 -3.78 31.29
N ARG A 37 -0.81 -2.63 31.24
CA ARG A 37 -2.24 -2.50 31.03
C ARG A 37 -2.51 -1.94 29.64
N PHE A 38 -3.08 -2.76 28.78
CA PHE A 38 -3.61 -2.40 27.47
C PHE A 38 -5.09 -1.99 27.63
N GLU A 39 -5.46 -0.78 27.23
CA GLU A 39 -6.84 -0.31 27.25
C GLU A 39 -7.28 0.17 25.86
N LEU A 40 -8.26 -0.53 25.29
CA LEU A 40 -8.82 -0.20 23.99
C LEU A 40 -9.64 1.09 24.06
N GLN A 41 -9.28 2.05 23.22
CA GLN A 41 -9.98 3.33 23.08
C GLN A 41 -11.01 3.28 21.95
N GLY A 42 -10.73 2.55 20.86
CA GLY A 42 -11.67 2.37 19.76
C GLY A 42 -11.02 1.92 18.46
N THR A 43 -11.79 1.98 17.38
CA THR A 43 -11.34 1.68 16.01
C THR A 43 -11.80 2.78 15.07
N THR A 44 -10.95 3.18 14.13
CA THR A 44 -11.30 4.10 13.04
C THR A 44 -10.90 3.50 11.69
N ARG A 45 -11.40 4.01 10.56
CA ARG A 45 -10.78 3.67 9.27
C ARG A 45 -9.41 4.35 9.16
N SER A 46 -8.55 3.85 8.28
CA SER A 46 -7.32 4.58 7.97
C SER A 46 -7.62 6.00 7.50
N HIS A 47 -6.79 6.94 7.92
CA HIS A 47 -6.94 8.39 7.69
C HIS A 47 -8.15 9.06 8.37
N GLU A 48 -9.06 8.30 9.00
CA GLU A 48 -10.09 8.88 9.85
C GLU A 48 -9.51 9.35 11.19
N GLU A 49 -10.06 10.45 11.69
CA GLU A 49 -9.63 11.05 12.94
C GLU A 49 -10.26 10.32 14.12
N ILE A 50 -9.44 9.75 15.01
CA ILE A 50 -9.89 9.41 16.35
C ILE A 50 -9.98 10.68 17.18
N SER A 51 -11.04 10.80 17.97
CA SER A 51 -11.18 11.83 18.99
C SER A 51 -11.51 11.19 20.32
N THR A 52 -10.84 11.64 21.37
CA THR A 52 -11.21 11.29 22.76
C THR A 52 -12.43 12.08 23.23
N ASP A 53 -12.92 13.03 22.42
CA ASP A 53 -14.15 13.79 22.70
C ASP A 53 -15.34 12.86 22.47
N GLY A 54 -15.92 12.37 23.55
CA GLY A 54 -17.14 11.57 23.45
C GLY A 54 -18.24 12.36 22.72
N PRO A 55 -19.22 11.68 22.07
CA PRO A 55 -20.28 12.36 21.32
C PRO A 55 -21.00 13.46 22.13
N PHE A 56 -21.19 13.21 23.43
CA PHE A 56 -21.77 14.17 24.35
C PHE A 56 -20.85 15.37 24.64
N GLN A 57 -19.56 15.14 24.88
CA GLN A 57 -18.59 16.22 25.11
C GLN A 57 -18.49 17.11 23.87
N LYS A 58 -18.47 16.51 22.68
CA LYS A 58 -18.52 17.23 21.40
C LYS A 58 -19.75 18.13 21.29
N GLN A 59 -20.92 17.65 21.72
CA GLN A 59 -22.13 18.45 21.74
C GLN A 59 -22.09 19.55 22.82
N LEU A 60 -21.56 19.27 24.01
CA LEU A 60 -21.37 20.29 25.04
C LEU A 60 -20.44 21.41 24.56
N ARG A 61 -19.30 21.09 23.93
CA ARG A 61 -18.37 22.12 23.40
C ARG A 61 -19.05 23.02 22.37
N ARG A 62 -19.99 22.49 21.59
CA ARG A 62 -20.75 23.29 20.61
C ARG A 62 -21.69 24.31 21.26
N VAL A 63 -22.19 24.02 22.46
CA VAL A 63 -23.18 24.86 23.16
C VAL A 63 -22.54 25.73 24.25
N LEU A 64 -21.43 25.29 24.84
CA LEU A 64 -20.73 25.99 25.91
C LEU A 64 -19.90 27.16 25.34
N PRO A 65 -19.93 28.34 25.99
CA PRO A 65 -19.02 29.44 25.66
C PRO A 65 -17.56 29.00 25.71
N THR A 66 -16.71 29.54 24.83
CA THR A 66 -15.27 29.21 24.77
C THR A 66 -14.59 29.36 26.13
N SER A 67 -14.99 30.37 26.91
CA SER A 67 -14.49 30.61 28.26
C SER A 67 -14.84 29.51 29.25
N TRP A 68 -15.76 28.58 28.96
CA TRP A 68 -16.10 27.44 29.82
C TRP A 68 -15.55 26.12 29.28
N GLN A 69 -15.10 26.07 28.03
CA GLN A 69 -14.57 24.85 27.42
C GLN A 69 -13.25 24.38 28.06
N HIS A 70 -12.52 25.27 28.73
CA HIS A 70 -11.31 24.92 29.50
C HIS A 70 -11.60 24.10 30.77
N LEU A 71 -12.85 24.11 31.26
CA LEU A 71 -13.28 23.26 32.38
C LEU A 71 -13.55 21.82 31.94
N MET A 72 -13.60 21.57 30.63
CA MET A 72 -13.76 20.23 30.07
C MET A 72 -12.39 19.57 29.90
N PRO A 73 -12.29 18.23 30.01
CA PRO A 73 -11.05 17.51 29.75
C PRO A 73 -10.46 17.87 28.39
N SER A 74 -9.14 17.92 28.23
CA SER A 74 -8.55 18.14 26.91
C SER A 74 -8.97 17.05 25.92
N VAL A 75 -9.17 17.43 24.66
CA VAL A 75 -9.44 16.49 23.57
C VAL A 75 -8.14 16.16 22.89
N ALA A 76 -7.82 14.88 22.78
CA ALA A 76 -6.79 14.41 21.88
C ALA A 76 -7.46 14.01 20.56
N THR A 77 -6.85 14.46 19.45
CA THR A 77 -7.23 14.02 18.12
C THR A 77 -6.01 13.48 17.38
N SER A 78 -6.23 12.46 16.57
CA SER A 78 -5.18 11.85 15.77
C SER A 78 -5.75 11.16 14.55
N LYS A 79 -4.92 10.97 13.53
CA LYS A 79 -5.21 10.17 12.36
C LYS A 79 -3.99 9.34 12.03
N THR A 80 -4.21 8.16 11.46
CA THR A 80 -3.10 7.40 10.89
C THR A 80 -2.59 8.10 9.64
N LEU A 81 -1.28 8.03 9.41
CA LEU A 81 -0.65 8.54 8.18
C LEU A 81 -0.52 7.43 7.13
N TYR A 82 -0.75 6.20 7.53
CA TYR A 82 -0.56 4.99 6.73
C TYR A 82 -1.88 4.23 6.58
N GLY A 83 -1.84 3.20 5.73
CA GLY A 83 -2.98 2.36 5.37
C GLY A 83 -3.80 2.91 4.19
N ASN A 84 -4.72 2.08 3.71
CA ASN A 84 -5.56 2.33 2.55
C ASN A 84 -7.05 2.23 2.91
N SER A 85 -7.93 2.22 1.90
CA SER A 85 -9.38 2.06 2.10
C SER A 85 -9.76 0.75 2.80
N ASN A 86 -8.86 -0.24 2.80
CA ASN A 86 -9.07 -1.55 3.37
C ASN A 86 -8.32 -1.78 4.70
N THR A 87 -7.94 -0.69 5.35
CA THR A 87 -7.22 -0.69 6.63
C THR A 87 -8.06 0.01 7.69
N ILE A 88 -8.09 -0.53 8.91
CA ILE A 88 -8.61 0.15 10.09
C ILE A 88 -7.49 0.37 11.10
N ALA A 89 -7.60 1.40 11.92
CA ALA A 89 -6.68 1.66 13.01
C ALA A 89 -7.32 1.25 14.34
N LEU A 90 -6.65 0.40 15.09
CA LEU A 90 -7.02 0.00 16.44
C LEU A 90 -6.30 0.89 17.45
N TRP A 91 -7.03 1.78 18.11
CA TRP A 91 -6.46 2.75 19.04
C TRP A 91 -6.53 2.29 20.48
N PHE A 92 -5.42 2.43 21.21
CA PHE A 92 -5.32 1.99 22.60
C PHE A 92 -4.35 2.87 23.40
N THR A 93 -4.41 2.75 24.73
CA THR A 93 -3.40 3.30 25.64
C THR A 93 -2.66 2.16 26.31
N LEU A 94 -1.37 2.35 26.59
CA LEU A 94 -0.52 1.36 27.25
C LEU A 94 0.16 1.99 28.46
N THR A 95 -0.06 1.40 29.64
CA THR A 95 0.57 1.85 30.89
C THR A 95 1.26 0.71 31.62
N ASP A 96 2.33 0.99 32.35
CA ASP A 96 2.97 0.01 33.24
C ASP A 96 2.10 -0.29 34.47
N ALA A 97 2.58 -1.19 35.33
CA ALA A 97 1.89 -1.59 36.57
C ALA A 97 1.69 -0.43 37.57
N THR A 98 2.47 0.66 37.44
CA THR A 98 2.37 1.87 38.27
C THR A 98 1.51 2.96 37.63
N GLY A 99 1.05 2.75 36.40
CA GLY A 99 0.22 3.69 35.65
C GLY A 99 1.01 4.68 34.77
N ASN A 100 2.32 4.54 34.63
CA ASN A 100 3.09 5.40 33.71
C ASN A 100 2.88 4.94 32.26
N ASN A 101 2.89 5.89 31.31
CA ASN A 101 2.78 5.56 29.90
C ASN A 101 4.01 4.78 29.40
N ILE A 102 3.78 3.77 28.58
CA ILE A 102 4.84 3.03 27.89
C ILE A 102 4.92 3.52 26.44
N SER A 103 6.12 3.79 25.92
CA SER A 103 6.32 4.21 24.53
C SER A 103 6.57 3.04 23.57
N GLY A 104 7.16 1.95 24.05
CA GLY A 104 7.46 0.74 23.29
C GLY A 104 6.40 -0.36 23.45
N TYR A 105 6.34 -1.28 22.49
CA TYR A 105 5.41 -2.39 22.54
C TYR A 105 6.06 -3.61 23.24
N PRO A 106 5.39 -4.24 24.23
CA PRO A 106 5.86 -5.47 24.87
C PRO A 106 5.62 -6.73 24.03
N TRP A 107 5.07 -6.60 22.82
CA TRP A 107 4.90 -7.68 21.83
C TRP A 107 5.83 -7.47 20.63
N SER A 108 6.15 -8.55 19.92
CA SER A 108 6.95 -8.50 18.69
C SER A 108 6.09 -8.17 17.46
N SER A 109 4.83 -8.62 17.49
CA SER A 109 3.93 -8.63 16.34
C SER A 109 2.49 -8.84 16.80
N TYR A 110 1.54 -8.70 15.88
CA TYR A 110 0.12 -8.93 16.16
C TYR A 110 -0.58 -9.44 14.91
N VAL A 111 -1.69 -10.16 15.11
CA VAL A 111 -2.53 -10.68 14.03
C VAL A 111 -4.01 -10.47 14.34
N THR A 112 -4.83 -10.50 13.30
CA THR A 112 -6.27 -10.60 13.45
C THR A 112 -6.75 -11.97 13.03
N VAL A 113 -7.75 -12.48 13.73
CA VAL A 113 -8.34 -13.80 13.49
C VAL A 113 -9.84 -13.61 13.32
N ASP A 114 -10.39 -14.19 12.26
CA ASP A 114 -11.84 -14.23 12.09
C ASP A 114 -12.50 -15.26 13.01
N ASP A 115 -13.85 -15.28 13.01
CA ASP A 115 -14.66 -16.24 13.76
C ASP A 115 -14.38 -17.71 13.40
N ASP A 116 -13.73 -17.91 12.25
CA ASP A 116 -13.47 -19.20 11.65
C ASP A 116 -12.03 -19.71 11.87
N GLY A 117 -11.19 -18.88 12.49
CA GLY A 117 -9.80 -19.18 12.81
C GLY A 117 -8.80 -18.82 11.70
N PHE A 118 -9.23 -18.22 10.60
CA PHE A 118 -8.31 -17.71 9.57
C PHE A 118 -7.53 -16.52 10.12
N ILE A 119 -6.21 -16.61 10.00
CA ILE A 119 -5.28 -15.59 10.48
C ILE A 119 -4.92 -14.70 9.29
N TYR A 120 -5.29 -13.43 9.37
CA TYR A 120 -4.81 -12.44 8.42
C TYR A 120 -3.38 -12.08 8.79
N SER A 121 -2.52 -11.99 7.76
CA SER A 121 -1.09 -11.73 7.89
C SER A 121 -0.76 -10.49 8.74
N LEU A 122 0.47 -10.47 9.24
CA LEU A 122 1.04 -9.37 10.02
C LEU A 122 0.78 -8.04 9.34
N ALA A 123 0.03 -7.16 10.01
CA ALA A 123 -0.30 -5.88 9.44
C ALA A 123 0.89 -4.91 9.53
N SER A 124 1.00 -4.02 8.55
CA SER A 124 2.26 -3.35 8.24
C SER A 124 2.56 -2.07 9.03
N GLY A 125 1.73 -1.68 10.00
CA GLY A 125 1.79 -0.34 10.59
C GLY A 125 1.50 -0.29 12.09
N SER A 126 2.25 0.54 12.79
CA SER A 126 1.92 0.94 14.16
C SER A 126 2.52 2.31 14.43
N GLY A 127 1.96 3.03 15.39
CA GLY A 127 2.48 4.33 15.75
C GLY A 127 2.02 4.80 17.12
N THR A 128 2.74 5.78 17.63
CA THR A 128 2.55 6.33 18.97
C THR A 128 2.35 7.84 18.86
N LEU A 129 1.40 8.38 19.63
CA LEU A 129 1.13 9.80 19.76
C LEU A 129 1.06 10.19 21.24
N GLY A 130 1.90 11.13 21.65
CA GLY A 130 1.78 11.78 22.95
C GLY A 130 0.78 12.93 22.91
N PHE A 131 -0.18 12.96 23.85
CA PHE A 131 -1.10 14.08 24.02
C PHE A 131 -1.29 14.41 25.51
N GLY A 132 -0.69 15.50 25.96
CA GLY A 132 -0.64 15.85 27.39
C GLY A 132 0.04 14.75 28.21
N ALA A 133 -0.63 14.27 29.25
CA ALA A 133 -0.12 13.22 30.14
C ALA A 133 -0.44 11.79 29.68
N LYS A 134 -1.01 11.59 28.48
CA LYS A 134 -1.37 10.28 27.95
C LYS A 134 -0.67 9.99 26.63
N THR A 135 -0.32 8.73 26.44
CA THR A 135 0.19 8.21 25.17
C THR A 135 -0.86 7.32 24.53
N TYR A 136 -1.24 7.64 23.30
CA TYR A 136 -2.11 6.82 22.47
C TYR A 136 -1.27 6.08 21.44
N HIS A 137 -1.61 4.82 21.23
CA HIS A 137 -1.01 3.98 20.23
C HIS A 137 -2.06 3.54 19.22
N HIS A 138 -1.61 3.13 18.04
CA HIS A 138 -2.46 2.42 17.10
C HIS A 138 -1.75 1.21 16.49
N LEU A 139 -2.55 0.19 16.18
CA LEU A 139 -2.20 -0.90 15.26
C LEU A 139 -3.02 -0.73 13.98
N ASP A 140 -2.36 -0.68 12.83
CA ASP A 140 -3.06 -0.70 11.55
C ASP A 140 -3.44 -2.15 11.26
N LEU A 141 -4.71 -2.44 10.99
CA LEU A 141 -5.20 -3.79 10.71
C LEU A 141 -5.70 -3.85 9.26
N GLU A 142 -5.15 -4.77 8.49
CA GLU A 142 -5.49 -4.98 7.07
C GLU A 142 -6.71 -5.89 6.89
N ALA A 143 -7.16 -5.98 5.62
CA ALA A 143 -8.29 -6.79 5.19
C ALA A 143 -9.61 -6.43 5.90
N PHE A 144 -9.95 -5.15 5.90
CA PHE A 144 -11.28 -4.66 6.24
C PHE A 144 -11.90 -3.98 5.00
N PRO A 145 -13.23 -3.98 4.82
CA PRO A 145 -14.26 -4.49 5.74
C PRO A 145 -14.30 -6.01 5.86
N ARG A 146 -15.04 -6.51 6.86
CA ARG A 146 -15.28 -7.95 7.06
C ARG A 146 -16.77 -8.20 7.31
N ARG A 147 -17.25 -9.43 7.07
CA ARG A 147 -18.65 -9.82 7.33
C ARG A 147 -18.97 -10.02 8.80
N GLN A 148 -18.00 -10.50 9.57
CA GLN A 148 -18.17 -10.80 10.99
C GLN A 148 -18.47 -9.57 11.83
N LYS A 149 -19.25 -9.78 12.89
CA LYS A 149 -19.68 -8.73 13.81
C LYS A 149 -18.50 -8.16 14.61
N ASP A 150 -17.64 -9.05 15.07
CA ASP A 150 -16.50 -8.80 15.94
C ASP A 150 -15.36 -9.73 15.47
N PHE A 151 -14.11 -9.36 15.67
CA PHE A 151 -12.95 -10.19 15.32
C PHE A 151 -11.97 -10.27 16.50
N GLU A 152 -11.13 -11.29 16.53
CA GLU A 152 -10.10 -11.44 17.55
C GLU A 152 -8.82 -10.74 17.11
N VAL A 153 -8.19 -10.00 18.03
CA VAL A 153 -6.82 -9.50 17.89
C VAL A 153 -5.94 -10.31 18.82
N ARG A 154 -4.81 -10.80 18.32
CA ARG A 154 -3.77 -11.46 19.11
C ARG A 154 -2.51 -10.63 19.11
N LEU A 155 -1.99 -10.33 20.28
CA LEU A 155 -0.64 -9.78 20.45
C LEU A 155 0.32 -10.95 20.64
N LEU A 156 1.44 -10.98 19.92
CA LEU A 156 2.35 -12.13 19.83
C LEU A 156 3.75 -11.80 20.37
N ASP A 157 4.38 -12.75 21.06
CA ASP A 157 5.78 -12.63 21.49
C ASP A 157 6.79 -12.88 20.35
N GLY A 158 8.09 -12.85 20.65
CA GLY A 158 9.15 -13.13 19.66
C GLY A 158 9.13 -14.56 19.10
N LYS A 159 8.38 -15.48 19.71
CA LYS A 159 8.17 -16.87 19.25
C LYS A 159 6.84 -17.04 18.52
N ARG A 160 6.14 -15.94 18.19
CA ARG A 160 4.80 -15.91 17.59
C ARG A 160 3.72 -16.57 18.45
N LEU A 161 3.92 -16.68 19.76
CA LEU A 161 2.91 -17.20 20.69
C LEU A 161 2.03 -16.04 21.20
N PRO A 162 0.71 -16.24 21.31
CA PRO A 162 -0.19 -15.19 21.77
C PRO A 162 0.02 -14.88 23.26
N ILE A 163 0.37 -13.64 23.58
CA ILE A 163 0.49 -13.13 24.95
C ILE A 163 -0.76 -12.40 25.44
N ALA A 164 -1.63 -11.99 24.50
CA ALA A 164 -2.93 -11.43 24.79
C ALA A 164 -3.91 -11.69 23.64
N LYS A 165 -5.20 -11.76 23.98
CA LYS A 165 -6.30 -11.90 23.03
C LYS A 165 -7.46 -11.02 23.48
N PHE A 166 -8.07 -10.32 22.54
CA PHE A 166 -9.28 -9.56 22.82
C PHE A 166 -10.15 -9.44 21.58
N ARG A 167 -11.46 -9.24 21.79
CA ARG A 167 -12.45 -9.14 20.71
C ARG A 167 -12.80 -7.68 20.44
N VAL A 168 -12.60 -7.27 19.19
CA VAL A 168 -12.85 -5.91 18.72
C VAL A 168 -14.10 -5.91 17.85
N LYS A 169 -14.95 -4.90 18.03
CA LYS A 169 -16.11 -4.71 17.17
C LYS A 169 -15.65 -4.33 15.76
N ASN A 170 -16.21 -4.95 14.74
CA ASN A 170 -15.96 -4.57 13.37
C ASN A 170 -16.62 -3.21 13.06
N PRO A 171 -15.85 -2.15 12.77
CA PRO A 171 -16.38 -0.81 12.52
C PRO A 171 -17.00 -0.66 11.12
N MET A 172 -16.70 -1.57 10.20
CA MET A 172 -17.15 -1.51 8.81
C MET A 172 -18.06 -2.69 8.51
N ARG A 173 -19.36 -2.46 8.72
CA ARG A 173 -20.42 -3.38 8.33
C ARG A 173 -21.14 -2.78 7.15
N GLY A 174 -21.37 -3.58 6.12
CA GLY A 174 -22.20 -3.19 5.00
C GLY A 174 -22.90 -4.40 4.43
N PRO A 175 -23.98 -4.18 3.66
CA PRO A 175 -24.29 -5.12 2.62
C PRO A 175 -23.07 -5.17 1.69
N PHE A 176 -22.51 -6.36 1.54
CA PHE A 176 -21.47 -6.61 0.54
C PHE A 176 -22.14 -7.27 -0.66
N PRO A 177 -21.61 -7.07 -1.88
CA PRO A 177 -22.11 -7.79 -3.04
C PRO A 177 -22.11 -9.30 -2.78
N GLU A 178 -23.08 -9.97 -3.39
CA GLU A 178 -23.11 -11.42 -3.49
C GLU A 178 -22.62 -11.80 -4.88
N TRP A 179 -21.46 -12.45 -4.94
CA TRP A 179 -20.91 -12.97 -6.17
C TRP A 179 -21.32 -14.43 -6.36
N LYS A 180 -21.36 -14.87 -7.62
CA LYS A 180 -21.62 -16.26 -7.98
C LYS A 180 -20.35 -16.89 -8.51
N THR A 181 -20.05 -18.11 -8.09
CA THR A 181 -18.90 -18.87 -8.57
C THR A 181 -19.10 -19.38 -9.99
N GLU A 182 -17.99 -19.55 -10.69
CA GLU A 182 -17.84 -20.22 -11.96
C GLU A 182 -17.19 -21.58 -11.73
N SER A 183 -17.61 -22.61 -12.46
CA SER A 183 -17.01 -23.93 -12.36
C SER A 183 -15.72 -24.00 -13.18
N LEU A 184 -14.65 -24.53 -12.59
CA LEU A 184 -13.37 -24.74 -13.28
C LEU A 184 -13.38 -26.07 -14.08
N PRO A 185 -12.79 -26.12 -15.29
CA PRO A 185 -12.13 -25.03 -16.00
C PRO A 185 -13.13 -24.01 -16.59
N VAL A 186 -12.74 -22.74 -16.66
CA VAL A 186 -13.56 -21.64 -17.22
C VAL A 186 -12.76 -20.78 -18.20
N SER A 187 -13.37 -20.36 -19.30
CA SER A 187 -12.71 -19.57 -20.35
C SER A 187 -13.41 -18.22 -20.56
N HIS A 188 -12.62 -17.15 -20.55
CA HIS A 188 -13.07 -15.78 -20.84
C HIS A 188 -12.32 -15.24 -22.06
N THR A 189 -12.94 -14.33 -22.80
CA THR A 189 -12.32 -13.66 -23.96
C THR A 189 -12.33 -12.15 -23.76
N ASN A 190 -11.18 -11.50 -23.93
CA ASN A 190 -11.03 -10.05 -23.86
C ASN A 190 -10.11 -9.55 -24.98
N GLY A 191 -10.74 -9.06 -26.06
CA GLY A 191 -10.04 -8.56 -27.24
C GLY A 191 -9.21 -9.66 -27.93
N PRO A 192 -7.88 -9.53 -28.02
CA PRO A 192 -7.03 -10.44 -28.78
C PRO A 192 -6.69 -11.75 -28.04
N LEU A 193 -7.21 -11.94 -26.83
CA LEU A 193 -6.89 -13.07 -25.98
C LEU A 193 -8.15 -13.81 -25.53
N ALA A 194 -8.07 -15.14 -25.52
CA ALA A 194 -8.91 -16.00 -24.70
C ALA A 194 -8.04 -16.66 -23.61
N VAL A 195 -8.44 -16.53 -22.35
CA VAL A 195 -7.75 -17.11 -21.20
C VAL A 195 -8.67 -18.15 -20.57
N THR A 196 -8.13 -19.35 -20.38
CA THR A 196 -8.80 -20.44 -19.66
C THR A 196 -8.12 -20.65 -18.33
N LEU A 197 -8.85 -20.44 -17.24
CA LEU A 197 -8.42 -20.81 -15.90
C LEU A 197 -8.75 -22.29 -15.68
N GLU A 198 -7.72 -23.13 -15.53
CA GLU A 198 -7.88 -24.58 -15.45
C GLU A 198 -8.12 -25.06 -14.02
N ARG A 199 -7.35 -24.52 -13.07
CA ARG A 199 -7.42 -24.86 -11.65
C ARG A 199 -6.66 -23.83 -10.79
N LEU A 200 -6.76 -23.99 -9.47
CA LEU A 200 -5.99 -23.24 -8.48
C LEU A 200 -5.18 -24.22 -7.62
N ASP A 201 -3.91 -23.90 -7.40
CA ASP A 201 -2.97 -24.73 -6.67
C ASP A 201 -2.42 -23.94 -5.47
N GLU A 202 -2.60 -24.46 -4.24
CA GLU A 202 -2.00 -23.89 -3.03
C GLU A 202 -0.58 -24.41 -2.85
N SER A 203 0.35 -23.50 -2.56
CA SER A 203 1.72 -23.80 -2.22
C SER A 203 2.10 -23.10 -0.91
N SER A 204 2.96 -23.71 -0.12
CA SER A 204 3.45 -23.14 1.13
C SER A 204 4.96 -23.31 1.27
N ASN A 205 5.61 -22.30 1.83
CA ASN A 205 7.00 -22.34 2.29
C ASN A 205 7.11 -21.76 3.72
N GLN A 206 8.33 -21.48 4.18
CA GLN A 206 8.59 -20.89 5.50
C GLN A 206 8.04 -19.46 5.64
N ASP A 207 7.91 -18.74 4.54
CA ASP A 207 7.47 -17.35 4.47
C ASP A 207 5.94 -17.22 4.42
N GLY A 208 5.24 -18.26 3.98
CA GLY A 208 3.79 -18.32 4.02
C GLY A 208 3.17 -19.26 3.01
N THR A 209 1.87 -19.06 2.80
CA THR A 209 1.04 -19.85 1.89
C THR A 209 0.46 -18.93 0.81
N TRP A 210 0.52 -19.34 -0.44
CA TRP A 210 -0.06 -18.60 -1.58
C TRP A 210 -0.84 -19.53 -2.50
N VAL A 211 -1.80 -18.97 -3.23
CA VAL A 211 -2.59 -19.70 -4.22
C VAL A 211 -2.19 -19.23 -5.62
N SER A 212 -1.77 -20.16 -6.46
CA SER A 212 -1.33 -19.90 -7.83
C SER A 212 -2.39 -20.38 -8.82
N PRO A 213 -2.81 -19.54 -9.79
CA PRO A 213 -3.69 -19.98 -10.86
C PRO A 213 -2.91 -20.79 -11.90
N ASN A 214 -3.52 -21.87 -12.37
CA ASN A 214 -3.07 -22.61 -13.54
C ASN A 214 -3.96 -22.23 -14.72
N TRP A 215 -3.35 -21.78 -15.82
CA TRP A 215 -4.08 -21.15 -16.92
C TRP A 215 -3.49 -21.52 -18.28
N LYS A 216 -4.31 -21.35 -19.31
CA LYS A 216 -3.92 -21.39 -20.72
C LYS A 216 -4.35 -20.13 -21.43
N VAL A 217 -3.54 -19.66 -22.35
CA VAL A 217 -3.85 -18.49 -23.19
C VAL A 217 -3.89 -18.89 -24.66
N THR A 218 -4.88 -18.40 -25.38
CA THR A 218 -4.97 -18.45 -26.84
C THR A 218 -4.99 -17.01 -27.34
N ALA A 219 -4.02 -16.67 -28.20
CA ALA A 219 -3.94 -15.36 -28.82
C ALA A 219 -4.52 -15.41 -30.24
N PHE A 220 -5.44 -14.51 -30.54
CA PHE A 220 -6.02 -14.33 -31.89
C PHE A 220 -5.25 -13.28 -32.71
N ASP A 221 -4.42 -12.48 -32.04
CA ASP A 221 -3.51 -11.51 -32.66
C ASP A 221 -2.05 -11.97 -32.46
N PRO A 222 -1.24 -12.09 -33.53
CA PRO A 222 0.18 -12.44 -33.44
C PRO A 222 1.00 -11.56 -32.48
N ASN A 223 0.63 -10.29 -32.30
CA ASN A 223 1.28 -9.37 -31.35
C ASN A 223 1.07 -9.78 -29.88
N TRP A 224 0.07 -10.61 -29.62
CA TRP A 224 -0.26 -11.16 -28.30
C TRP A 224 0.15 -12.63 -28.12
N SER A 225 0.86 -13.21 -29.09
CA SER A 225 1.28 -14.62 -29.06
C SER A 225 2.15 -15.02 -27.86
N LYS A 226 2.81 -14.06 -27.22
CA LYS A 226 3.62 -14.23 -26.00
C LYS A 226 3.03 -13.49 -24.81
N ALA A 227 1.71 -13.34 -24.77
CA ALA A 227 1.08 -12.65 -23.66
C ALA A 227 1.14 -13.49 -22.39
N GLU A 228 1.50 -12.85 -21.28
CA GLU A 228 1.63 -13.50 -19.98
C GLU A 228 1.03 -12.59 -18.89
N PRO A 229 0.52 -13.15 -17.79
CA PRO A 229 0.06 -12.36 -16.67
C PRO A 229 1.26 -11.79 -15.91
N SER A 230 1.28 -10.48 -15.67
CA SER A 230 2.36 -9.85 -14.89
C SER A 230 2.28 -10.18 -13.40
N TYR A 231 1.06 -10.39 -12.91
CA TYR A 231 0.76 -10.80 -11.54
C TYR A 231 -0.67 -11.35 -11.49
N HIS A 232 -1.07 -11.85 -10.32
CA HIS A 232 -2.46 -12.16 -10.01
C HIS A 232 -2.78 -11.68 -8.60
N ILE A 233 -4.03 -11.24 -8.40
CA ILE A 233 -4.53 -10.79 -7.09
C ILE A 233 -5.90 -11.42 -6.88
N TYR A 234 -6.18 -11.88 -5.66
CA TYR A 234 -7.51 -12.27 -5.26
C TYR A 234 -8.19 -11.11 -4.54
N GLU A 235 -9.46 -10.91 -4.84
CA GLU A 235 -10.36 -10.00 -4.14
C GLU A 235 -11.51 -10.80 -3.52
N ASP A 236 -11.93 -10.48 -2.29
CA ASP A 236 -13.20 -10.98 -1.74
C ASP A 236 -14.34 -9.98 -1.98
N ALA A 237 -15.58 -10.42 -1.76
CA ALA A 237 -16.74 -9.58 -1.96
C ALA A 237 -16.80 -8.35 -1.02
N THR A 238 -15.94 -8.28 -0.01
CA THR A 238 -15.83 -7.11 0.87
C THR A 238 -14.79 -6.10 0.36
N GLY A 239 -14.05 -6.44 -0.70
CA GLY A 239 -13.05 -5.58 -1.35
C GLY A 239 -11.63 -5.80 -0.84
N ASN A 240 -11.38 -6.80 0.02
CA ASN A 240 -10.02 -7.10 0.48
C ASN A 240 -9.21 -7.73 -0.65
N LEU A 241 -7.95 -7.32 -0.79
CA LEU A 241 -7.04 -7.78 -1.84
C LEU A 241 -5.86 -8.54 -1.23
N GLY A 242 -5.38 -9.59 -1.89
CA GLY A 242 -4.16 -10.28 -1.48
C GLY A 242 -3.81 -11.52 -2.31
N GLY A 243 -2.65 -12.11 -2.02
CA GLY A 243 -2.23 -13.42 -2.56
C GLY A 243 -2.91 -14.61 -1.87
N ARG A 244 -3.59 -14.34 -0.75
CA ARG A 244 -4.40 -15.30 0.01
C ARG A 244 -5.52 -14.55 0.72
N LEU A 245 -6.73 -15.11 0.67
CA LEU A 245 -7.90 -14.66 1.40
C LEU A 245 -8.44 -15.83 2.24
N SER A 246 -9.49 -15.61 3.04
CA SER A 246 -10.11 -16.69 3.80
C SER A 246 -10.76 -17.70 2.86
N PHE A 247 -10.43 -19.00 3.01
CA PHE A 247 -11.01 -20.10 2.23
C PHE A 247 -12.50 -20.34 2.52
N ARG A 248 -13.05 -19.63 3.51
CA ARG A 248 -14.49 -19.66 3.83
C ARG A 248 -15.27 -18.55 3.15
N GLU A 249 -14.61 -17.62 2.47
CA GLU A 249 -15.32 -16.74 1.55
C GLU A 249 -16.08 -17.59 0.53
N PRO A 250 -17.32 -17.22 0.18
CA PRO A 250 -18.12 -18.00 -0.76
C PRO A 250 -17.51 -17.95 -2.17
N VAL A 251 -16.86 -16.84 -2.51
CA VAL A 251 -16.29 -16.55 -3.83
C VAL A 251 -15.05 -15.68 -3.64
N TRP A 252 -13.98 -15.98 -4.39
CA TRP A 252 -12.92 -15.02 -4.67
C TRP A 252 -13.04 -14.53 -6.11
N LYS A 253 -12.77 -13.25 -6.34
CA LYS A 253 -12.52 -12.71 -7.67
C LYS A 253 -11.02 -12.70 -7.93
N LEU A 254 -10.55 -13.57 -8.80
CA LEU A 254 -9.17 -13.62 -9.27
C LEU A 254 -9.00 -12.62 -10.42
N ILE A 255 -8.11 -11.65 -10.25
CA ILE A 255 -7.78 -10.62 -11.25
C ILE A 255 -6.42 -10.94 -11.87
N MET A 256 -6.36 -11.08 -13.18
CA MET A 256 -5.15 -11.42 -13.94
C MET A 256 -4.93 -10.44 -15.11
N PRO A 257 -4.07 -9.43 -14.95
CA PRO A 257 -3.65 -8.54 -16.05
C PRO A 257 -2.60 -9.21 -16.95
N PHE A 258 -2.98 -9.47 -18.20
CA PHE A 258 -2.08 -9.98 -19.24
C PHE A 258 -1.45 -8.85 -20.04
N HIS A 259 -0.14 -8.90 -20.23
CA HIS A 259 0.62 -7.93 -21.01
C HIS A 259 1.24 -8.60 -22.25
N ARG A 260 1.43 -7.82 -23.33
CA ARG A 260 2.21 -8.27 -24.48
C ARG A 260 3.69 -8.30 -24.14
N HIS A 261 4.39 -9.30 -24.67
CA HIS A 261 5.85 -9.36 -24.64
C HIS A 261 6.44 -9.19 -26.04
N GLY A 262 7.62 -8.57 -26.10
CA GLY A 262 8.40 -8.37 -27.33
C GLY A 262 8.23 -6.99 -27.95
N TRP A 263 9.34 -6.30 -28.17
CA TRP A 263 9.38 -4.91 -28.66
C TRP A 263 8.71 -4.70 -30.02
N LYS A 264 8.74 -5.70 -30.90
CA LYS A 264 8.11 -5.62 -32.24
C LYS A 264 6.57 -5.68 -32.21
N ASN A 265 5.98 -6.06 -31.07
CA ASN A 265 4.54 -6.29 -30.95
C ASN A 265 3.75 -5.04 -30.52
N PHE A 266 4.43 -3.90 -30.44
CA PHE A 266 3.86 -2.60 -30.07
C PHE A 266 3.92 -1.66 -31.27
N SER A 267 2.84 -0.91 -31.49
CA SER A 267 2.77 0.09 -32.55
C SER A 267 3.52 1.38 -32.17
N ASP A 268 3.75 2.26 -33.15
CA ASP A 268 4.53 3.49 -32.93
C ASP A 268 3.85 4.49 -32.00
N ASP A 269 2.52 4.47 -31.90
CA ASP A 269 1.75 5.28 -30.94
C ASP A 269 1.85 4.78 -29.48
N GLU A 270 2.34 3.56 -29.28
CA GLU A 270 2.63 2.97 -27.96
C GLU A 270 4.09 3.17 -27.55
N LYS A 271 4.93 3.64 -28.49
CA LYS A 271 6.37 3.82 -28.32
C LYS A 271 6.75 5.28 -28.34
N PHE A 272 7.82 5.57 -27.61
CA PHE A 272 8.56 6.81 -27.75
C PHE A 272 10.04 6.46 -27.91
N VAL A 273 10.72 7.15 -28.82
CA VAL A 273 12.13 6.91 -29.13
C VAL A 273 12.87 8.22 -28.98
N LEU A 274 13.94 8.19 -28.18
CA LEU A 274 14.90 9.28 -28.04
C LEU A 274 16.26 8.76 -28.54
N ALA A 275 16.58 9.08 -29.78
CA ALA A 275 17.76 8.59 -30.47
C ALA A 275 18.97 9.52 -30.31
N ASP A 276 20.15 9.02 -30.73
CA ASP A 276 21.40 9.77 -30.87
C ASP A 276 21.85 10.50 -29.60
N LEU A 277 21.65 9.87 -28.45
CA LEU A 277 22.07 10.39 -27.14
C LEU A 277 23.53 10.06 -26.88
N ALA A 278 24.38 11.06 -26.71
CA ALA A 278 25.79 10.85 -26.39
C ALA A 278 25.96 10.08 -25.08
N VAL A 279 26.82 9.06 -25.08
CA VAL A 279 27.17 8.33 -23.86
C VAL A 279 27.86 9.29 -22.87
N PRO A 280 27.33 9.47 -21.65
CA PRO A 280 27.93 10.38 -20.69
C PRO A 280 29.24 9.80 -20.13
N SER A 281 30.26 10.65 -20.01
CA SER A 281 31.49 10.31 -19.28
C SER A 281 31.22 10.11 -17.78
N ASN A 282 32.19 9.58 -17.03
CA ASN A 282 32.07 9.47 -15.57
C ASN A 282 31.92 10.86 -14.92
N GLY A 283 30.89 11.03 -14.08
CA GLY A 283 30.49 12.34 -13.55
C GLY A 283 29.86 13.27 -14.59
N GLY A 284 29.71 12.83 -15.84
CA GLY A 284 29.05 13.54 -16.91
C GLY A 284 27.53 13.50 -16.75
N LEU A 285 26.88 14.56 -17.24
CA LEU A 285 25.44 14.74 -17.16
C LEU A 285 24.93 15.33 -18.47
N GLN A 286 23.95 14.67 -19.09
CA GLN A 286 23.20 15.23 -20.20
C GLN A 286 21.78 15.55 -19.71
N MET A 287 21.44 16.84 -19.69
CA MET A 287 20.07 17.29 -19.40
C MET A 287 19.20 17.07 -20.63
N LEU A 288 18.13 16.29 -20.47
CA LEU A 288 17.23 15.94 -21.57
C LEU A 288 15.90 16.68 -21.46
N GLN A 289 15.34 16.76 -20.25
CA GLN A 289 14.06 17.41 -19.93
C GLN A 289 12.94 17.17 -20.97
N THR A 290 12.95 15.97 -21.56
CA THR A 290 12.10 15.65 -22.69
C THR A 290 10.76 15.15 -22.17
N ASN A 291 9.70 15.89 -22.48
CA ASN A 291 8.34 15.57 -22.09
C ASN A 291 7.57 14.98 -23.26
N PHE A 292 6.85 13.89 -23.02
CA PHE A 292 5.98 13.30 -24.02
C PHE A 292 4.79 12.59 -23.39
N VAL A 293 3.76 12.35 -24.20
CA VAL A 293 2.58 11.57 -23.80
C VAL A 293 2.42 10.41 -24.76
N ARG A 294 2.28 9.21 -24.22
CA ARG A 294 1.94 8.01 -25.00
C ARG A 294 0.83 7.28 -24.31
N GLN A 295 -0.24 6.99 -25.06
CA GLN A 295 -1.41 6.30 -24.54
C GLN A 295 -1.93 6.92 -23.23
N GLY A 296 -1.92 8.25 -23.10
CA GLY A 296 -2.37 8.97 -21.90
C GLY A 296 -1.39 8.99 -20.71
N VAL A 297 -0.27 8.27 -20.77
CA VAL A 297 0.79 8.34 -19.75
C VAL A 297 1.75 9.47 -20.10
N LYS A 298 1.95 10.41 -19.18
CA LYS A 298 2.94 11.48 -19.35
C LYS A 298 4.28 11.01 -18.82
N PHE A 299 5.32 11.31 -19.58
CA PHE A 299 6.71 11.01 -19.26
C PHE A 299 7.53 12.27 -19.26
N THR A 300 8.54 12.27 -18.39
CA THR A 300 9.62 13.24 -18.39
C THR A 300 10.93 12.47 -18.28
N VAL A 301 11.70 12.42 -19.37
CA VAL A 301 13.08 11.94 -19.33
C VAL A 301 13.92 13.12 -18.88
N GLN A 302 14.32 13.12 -17.61
CA GLN A 302 14.98 14.27 -16.99
C GLN A 302 16.43 14.38 -17.48
N THR A 303 17.16 13.27 -17.37
CA THR A 303 18.59 13.25 -17.67
C THR A 303 19.10 11.85 -18.02
N LEU A 304 20.21 11.84 -18.77
CA LEU A 304 21.11 10.72 -18.93
C LEU A 304 22.41 11.06 -18.15
N ALA A 305 22.67 10.30 -17.08
CA ALA A 305 23.80 10.52 -16.19
C ALA A 305 24.86 9.42 -16.36
N GLY A 306 26.13 9.79 -16.27
CA GLY A 306 27.24 8.85 -16.22
C GLY A 306 27.41 8.23 -14.83
N VAL A 307 28.49 7.48 -14.66
CA VAL A 307 28.84 6.88 -13.36
C VAL A 307 29.09 7.98 -12.31
N GLY A 308 28.46 7.86 -11.13
CA GLY A 308 28.60 8.84 -10.05
C GLY A 308 27.33 9.01 -9.21
N SER A 309 27.20 10.17 -8.56
CA SER A 309 25.99 10.59 -7.82
C SER A 309 25.35 11.86 -8.40
N LEU A 310 24.10 11.73 -8.83
CA LEU A 310 23.25 12.82 -9.33
C LEU A 310 22.52 13.45 -8.13
N LEU A 311 22.70 14.75 -7.95
CA LEU A 311 22.04 15.56 -6.94
C LEU A 311 20.91 16.34 -7.62
N VAL A 312 19.68 16.15 -7.14
CA VAL A 312 18.49 16.88 -7.59
C VAL A 312 18.02 17.75 -6.43
N THR A 313 18.15 19.07 -6.56
CA THR A 313 17.70 20.03 -5.54
C THR A 313 16.35 20.62 -5.92
N ASN A 314 15.35 20.42 -5.06
CA ASN A 314 13.98 20.88 -5.20
C ASN A 314 13.34 20.48 -6.54
N GLY A 315 13.72 19.33 -7.10
CA GLY A 315 13.25 18.83 -8.40
C GLY A 315 13.69 19.65 -9.62
N THR A 316 14.48 20.71 -9.44
CA THR A 316 14.72 21.71 -10.50
C THR A 316 16.20 21.90 -10.83
N ASN A 317 17.11 21.72 -9.87
CA ASN A 317 18.55 21.87 -10.11
C ASN A 317 19.24 20.53 -10.08
N TYR A 318 20.12 20.28 -11.05
CA TYR A 318 20.79 19.01 -11.24
C TYR A 318 22.30 19.23 -11.20
N ALA A 319 23.00 18.43 -10.40
CA ALA A 319 24.46 18.43 -10.35
C ALA A 319 24.97 17.00 -10.30
N MET A 320 26.14 16.75 -10.88
CA MET A 320 26.73 15.43 -10.94
C MET A 320 28.06 15.41 -10.21
N THR A 321 28.31 14.37 -9.43
CA THR A 321 29.58 14.18 -8.73
C THR A 321 30.17 12.82 -9.11
N SER A 322 31.49 12.77 -9.36
CA SER A 322 32.22 11.56 -9.77
C SER A 322 32.77 10.75 -8.59
N ASN A 323 32.59 11.22 -7.35
CA ASN A 323 33.07 10.54 -6.15
C ASN A 323 32.44 9.13 -6.03
N GLN A 324 33.18 8.21 -5.40
CA GLN A 324 32.76 6.83 -5.12
C GLN A 324 31.27 6.77 -4.76
N PRO A 325 30.41 6.28 -5.67
CA PRO A 325 28.97 6.36 -5.49
C PRO A 325 28.58 5.50 -4.30
N ARG A 326 27.93 6.11 -3.30
CA ARG A 326 27.21 5.33 -2.29
C ARG A 326 26.04 4.69 -3.00
N LEU A 327 26.03 3.37 -3.15
CA LEU A 327 24.98 2.68 -3.88
C LEU A 327 23.59 3.01 -3.30
N GLY A 328 22.65 3.31 -4.18
CA GLY A 328 21.26 3.55 -3.83
C GLY A 328 20.83 5.00 -4.01
N GLN A 329 19.76 5.34 -3.30
CA GLN A 329 19.14 6.64 -3.33
C GLN A 329 19.06 7.19 -1.91
N ALA A 330 19.27 8.49 -1.76
CA ALA A 330 19.08 9.19 -0.50
C ALA A 330 18.23 10.43 -0.71
N SER A 331 17.52 10.85 0.33
CA SER A 331 16.74 12.10 0.33
C SER A 331 16.97 12.81 1.65
N THR A 332 17.40 14.08 1.56
CA THR A 332 17.67 14.95 2.72
C THR A 332 16.83 16.21 2.60
N ARG A 333 16.19 16.62 3.69
CA ARG A 333 15.44 17.88 3.75
C ARG A 333 16.00 18.78 4.84
N GLN A 334 16.38 20.00 4.47
CA GLN A 334 16.84 21.04 5.39
C GLN A 334 16.06 22.34 5.09
N GLY A 335 15.08 22.64 5.94
CA GLY A 335 14.15 23.75 5.71
C GLY A 335 13.36 23.56 4.41
N ASN A 336 13.45 24.54 3.52
CA ASN A 336 12.80 24.52 2.20
C ASN A 336 13.64 23.82 1.12
N THR A 337 14.85 23.38 1.45
CA THR A 337 15.73 22.67 0.53
C THR A 337 15.53 21.18 0.69
N HIS A 338 15.10 20.52 -0.38
CA HIS A 338 15.03 19.09 -0.53
C HIS A 338 16.07 18.65 -1.56
N ILE A 339 16.96 17.74 -1.17
CA ILE A 339 18.00 17.18 -2.03
C ILE A 339 17.75 15.69 -2.15
N GLU A 340 17.55 15.22 -3.37
CA GLU A 340 17.55 13.81 -3.71
C GLU A 340 18.89 13.44 -4.34
N THR A 341 19.49 12.34 -3.90
CA THR A 341 20.73 11.82 -4.43
C THR A 341 20.46 10.47 -5.09
N TRP A 342 20.84 10.34 -6.36
CA TRP A 342 20.72 9.13 -7.16
C TRP A 342 22.10 8.66 -7.57
N SER A 343 22.56 7.55 -7.00
CA SER A 343 23.93 7.09 -7.18
C SER A 343 23.97 5.77 -7.93
N SER A 344 24.96 5.61 -8.81
CA SER A 344 25.14 4.40 -9.60
C SER A 344 26.59 4.22 -10.02
N THR A 345 27.04 2.96 -10.06
CA THR A 345 28.32 2.54 -10.66
C THR A 345 28.22 2.35 -12.18
N LYS A 346 27.03 2.52 -12.74
CA LYS A 346 26.72 2.41 -14.18
C LYS A 346 26.03 3.68 -14.67
N PRO A 347 26.17 4.06 -15.95
CA PRO A 347 25.32 5.08 -16.54
C PRO A 347 23.83 4.75 -16.37
N PHE A 348 22.99 5.78 -16.26
CA PHE A 348 21.56 5.59 -16.06
C PHE A 348 20.72 6.73 -16.60
N PHE A 349 19.48 6.40 -16.98
CA PHE A 349 18.43 7.39 -17.21
C PHE A 349 17.64 7.64 -15.93
N LEU A 350 17.31 8.92 -15.68
CA LEU A 350 16.30 9.30 -14.69
C LEU A 350 15.01 9.67 -15.40
N ILE A 351 13.97 8.85 -15.22
CA ILE A 351 12.70 8.97 -15.94
C ILE A 351 11.58 9.09 -14.91
N GLN A 352 10.75 10.12 -15.07
CA GLN A 352 9.54 10.30 -14.28
C GLN A 352 8.30 10.07 -15.13
N THR A 353 7.24 9.59 -14.49
CA THR A 353 5.94 9.35 -15.12
C THR A 353 4.82 9.79 -14.19
N SER A 354 3.73 10.32 -14.75
CA SER A 354 2.52 10.62 -13.99
C SER A 354 1.49 9.50 -14.12
N GLU A 355 1.03 8.96 -13.00
CA GLU A 355 -0.11 8.04 -12.86
C GLU A 355 -0.29 7.03 -14.00
N PRO A 356 0.69 6.16 -14.30
CA PRO A 356 0.47 5.13 -15.30
C PRO A 356 -0.72 4.22 -14.94
N GLY A 357 -1.06 4.11 -13.66
CA GLY A 357 -2.09 3.21 -13.15
C GLY A 357 -1.55 1.78 -12.93
N PRO A 358 -2.28 0.95 -12.18
CA PRO A 358 -1.82 -0.40 -11.81
C PRO A 358 -1.85 -1.41 -12.96
N LEU A 359 -2.57 -1.10 -14.05
CA LEU A 359 -2.74 -1.95 -15.24
C LEU A 359 -1.84 -1.54 -16.40
N VAL A 360 -0.88 -0.66 -16.15
CA VAL A 360 0.08 -0.19 -17.15
C VAL A 360 1.47 -0.61 -16.72
N GLU A 361 2.08 -1.39 -17.60
CA GLU A 361 3.48 -1.78 -17.52
C GLU A 361 4.27 -0.86 -18.45
N LEU A 362 5.34 -0.27 -17.91
CA LEU A 362 6.26 0.55 -18.67
C LEU A 362 7.51 -0.27 -18.93
N ARG A 363 7.90 -0.34 -20.20
CA ARG A 363 9.10 -1.09 -20.61
C ARG A 363 10.10 -0.11 -21.21
N PHE A 364 11.36 -0.27 -20.82
CA PHE A 364 12.48 0.54 -21.29
C PHE A 364 13.44 -0.32 -22.08
N ARG A 365 13.88 0.15 -23.24
CA ARG A 365 14.91 -0.48 -24.06
C ARG A 365 16.00 0.53 -24.30
N ILE A 366 17.25 0.12 -24.17
CA ILE A 366 18.40 0.97 -24.47
C ILE A 366 19.22 0.26 -25.54
N VAL A 367 19.43 0.93 -26.66
CA VAL A 367 20.12 0.38 -27.82
C VAL A 367 21.37 1.22 -28.09
N GLY A 368 22.51 0.56 -28.24
CA GLY A 368 23.76 1.23 -28.63
C GLY A 368 23.75 1.67 -30.10
N SER A 369 24.69 2.53 -30.48
CA SER A 369 24.88 2.93 -31.89
C SER A 369 25.21 1.77 -32.83
N ASP A 370 25.62 0.61 -32.31
CA ASP A 370 25.81 -0.64 -33.05
C ASP A 370 24.49 -1.43 -33.27
N GLY A 371 23.35 -0.91 -32.81
CA GLY A 371 22.04 -1.53 -32.91
C GLY A 371 21.78 -2.64 -31.89
N LYS A 372 22.71 -2.93 -30.97
CA LYS A 372 22.53 -3.96 -29.94
C LYS A 372 21.86 -3.39 -28.71
N GLU A 373 20.98 -4.20 -28.13
CA GLU A 373 20.34 -3.89 -26.85
C GLU A 373 21.34 -4.03 -25.71
N LEU A 374 21.46 -2.99 -24.90
CA LEU A 374 22.33 -2.97 -23.74
C LEU A 374 21.66 -3.69 -22.58
N LYS A 375 22.44 -4.44 -21.81
CA LYS A 375 21.95 -5.10 -20.60
C LYS A 375 21.57 -4.04 -19.58
N GLN A 376 20.31 -4.06 -19.18
CA GLN A 376 19.80 -3.21 -18.11
C GLN A 376 19.87 -3.94 -16.77
N GLU A 377 20.09 -3.18 -15.71
CA GLU A 377 19.87 -3.65 -14.34
C GLU A 377 18.50 -3.15 -13.91
N ASP A 378 17.58 -4.08 -13.66
CA ASP A 378 16.22 -3.74 -13.21
C ASP A 378 16.31 -2.99 -11.88
N SER A 379 15.90 -1.73 -11.90
CA SER A 379 15.91 -0.85 -10.74
C SER A 379 14.53 -0.65 -10.13
N GLY A 380 13.51 -1.36 -10.65
CA GLY A 380 12.12 -1.16 -10.26
C GLY A 380 11.69 0.29 -10.44
N TRP A 381 10.82 0.76 -9.56
CA TRP A 381 10.36 2.14 -9.53
C TRP A 381 10.11 2.62 -8.11
N GLN A 382 10.08 3.93 -7.97
CA GLN A 382 9.76 4.60 -6.72
C GLN A 382 8.56 5.52 -6.90
N GLY A 383 7.67 5.54 -5.91
CA GLY A 383 6.55 6.47 -5.91
C GLY A 383 7.03 7.91 -5.71
N LEU A 384 6.46 8.85 -6.45
CA LEU A 384 6.75 10.28 -6.24
C LEU A 384 6.13 10.80 -4.92
N PRO A 385 6.77 11.77 -4.24
CA PRO A 385 6.18 12.45 -3.10
C PRO A 385 4.83 13.08 -3.46
N GLY A 386 3.79 12.80 -2.66
CA GLY A 386 2.41 13.24 -2.95
C GLY A 386 1.57 12.22 -3.72
N GLY A 387 2.15 11.08 -4.10
CA GLY A 387 1.48 10.07 -4.90
C GLY A 387 1.43 10.47 -6.38
N GLY A 388 0.80 9.61 -7.18
CA GLY A 388 0.44 9.99 -8.53
C GLY A 388 1.56 9.90 -9.58
N GLY A 389 2.66 9.19 -9.31
CA GLY A 389 3.69 9.01 -10.31
C GLY A 389 4.73 7.98 -9.93
N ARG A 390 5.54 7.60 -10.91
CA ARG A 390 6.65 6.66 -10.74
C ARG A 390 7.93 7.28 -11.27
N GLN A 391 9.02 7.10 -10.53
CA GLN A 391 10.36 7.46 -10.93
C GLN A 391 11.20 6.19 -11.12
N TYR A 392 11.93 6.15 -12.23
CA TYR A 392 12.75 5.03 -12.65
C TYR A 392 14.20 5.47 -12.79
N GLN A 393 15.12 4.64 -12.32
CA GLN A 393 16.56 4.81 -12.50
C GLN A 393 17.08 3.71 -13.43
N GLN A 394 16.91 3.84 -14.74
CA GLN A 394 17.23 2.76 -15.69
C GLN A 394 18.75 2.69 -15.92
N LYS A 395 19.43 1.80 -15.19
CA LYS A 395 20.89 1.59 -15.25
C LYS A 395 21.22 0.60 -16.36
N PHE A 396 22.37 0.77 -17.02
CA PHE A 396 22.77 -0.10 -18.11
C PHE A 396 24.28 -0.25 -18.23
N ASP A 397 24.71 -1.39 -18.78
CA ASP A 397 26.12 -1.66 -19.06
C ASP A 397 26.54 -1.01 -20.39
N VAL A 398 27.63 -0.25 -20.36
CA VAL A 398 28.22 0.39 -21.55
C VAL A 398 29.57 -0.27 -21.84
N THR A 399 29.83 -0.53 -23.11
CA THR A 399 31.16 -0.92 -23.61
C THR A 399 31.89 0.30 -24.16
N ASP A 400 33.21 0.35 -24.04
CA ASP A 400 34.05 1.50 -24.44
C ASP A 400 33.89 1.95 -25.91
N ALA A 401 33.33 1.10 -26.78
CA ALA A 401 33.14 1.38 -28.20
C ALA A 401 31.87 2.19 -28.55
N LEU A 402 30.97 2.45 -27.59
CA LEU A 402 29.70 3.13 -27.86
C LEU A 402 29.83 4.65 -27.74
N SER A 403 29.44 5.36 -28.80
CA SER A 403 29.40 6.83 -28.81
C SER A 403 28.01 7.39 -28.51
N ASN A 404 26.97 6.71 -29.03
CA ASN A 404 25.58 7.14 -28.91
C ASN A 404 24.66 6.01 -28.44
N LEU A 405 23.51 6.40 -27.89
CA LEU A 405 22.47 5.54 -27.36
C LEU A 405 21.11 5.95 -27.92
N THR A 406 20.19 5.01 -27.97
CA THR A 406 18.76 5.23 -28.18
C THR A 406 17.99 4.70 -26.99
N LEU A 407 17.15 5.53 -26.38
CA LEU A 407 16.17 5.11 -25.39
C LEU A 407 14.81 4.90 -26.08
N GLU A 408 14.29 3.69 -26.02
CA GLU A 408 12.90 3.39 -26.38
C GLU A 408 12.07 3.19 -25.10
N VAL A 409 10.92 3.85 -25.02
CA VAL A 409 9.95 3.71 -23.93
C VAL A 409 8.65 3.19 -24.51
N THR A 410 8.14 2.09 -23.97
CA THR A 410 6.90 1.46 -24.43
C THR A 410 5.85 1.45 -23.32
N VAL A 411 4.63 1.83 -23.67
CA VAL A 411 3.45 1.74 -22.78
C VAL A 411 2.68 0.46 -23.10
N SER A 412 2.73 -0.52 -22.20
CA SER A 412 1.99 -1.79 -22.32
C SER A 412 0.76 -1.76 -21.42
N ARG A 413 -0.43 -1.65 -22.02
CA ARG A 413 -1.71 -1.73 -21.31
C ARG A 413 -2.18 -3.18 -21.21
N ALA A 414 -2.56 -3.58 -19.99
CA ALA A 414 -3.03 -4.94 -19.73
C ALA A 414 -4.37 -5.26 -20.41
N ARG A 415 -4.58 -6.52 -20.77
CA ARG A 415 -5.93 -7.12 -20.87
C ARG A 415 -6.24 -7.82 -19.56
N VAL A 416 -7.22 -7.31 -18.83
CA VAL A 416 -7.58 -7.86 -17.52
C VAL A 416 -8.63 -8.94 -17.70
N PHE A 417 -8.39 -10.08 -17.05
CA PHE A 417 -9.33 -11.17 -16.89
C PHE A 417 -9.73 -11.28 -15.44
N GLU A 418 -11.02 -11.46 -15.18
CA GLU A 418 -11.58 -11.61 -13.83
C GLU A 418 -12.32 -12.94 -13.78
N PHE A 419 -11.99 -13.79 -12.81
CA PHE A 419 -12.65 -15.09 -12.62
C PHE A 419 -13.26 -15.15 -11.23
N PHE A 420 -14.50 -15.61 -11.12
CA PHE A 420 -15.17 -15.77 -9.84
C PHE A 420 -15.06 -17.23 -9.38
N VAL A 421 -14.06 -17.52 -8.57
CA VAL A 421 -13.68 -18.88 -8.19
C VAL A 421 -14.20 -19.26 -6.82
N ASN A 422 -14.55 -20.54 -6.64
CA ASN A 422 -14.84 -21.10 -5.33
C ASN A 422 -13.53 -21.41 -4.61
N PRO A 423 -13.24 -20.83 -3.43
CA PRO A 423 -11.99 -21.12 -2.71
C PRO A 423 -11.83 -22.60 -2.34
N LYS A 424 -12.93 -23.35 -2.24
CA LYS A 424 -12.91 -24.80 -1.97
C LYS A 424 -12.37 -25.64 -3.14
N ASP A 425 -12.24 -25.06 -4.34
CA ASP A 425 -11.70 -25.75 -5.51
C ASP A 425 -10.16 -25.72 -5.56
N VAL A 426 -9.52 -25.00 -4.63
CA VAL A 426 -8.06 -24.92 -4.50
C VAL A 426 -7.49 -26.26 -4.06
N ARG A 427 -6.47 -26.74 -4.77
CA ARG A 427 -5.81 -28.01 -4.49
C ARG A 427 -4.59 -27.79 -3.61
N HIS A 428 -4.48 -28.57 -2.53
CA HIS A 428 -3.27 -28.59 -1.71
C HIS A 428 -2.18 -29.39 -2.43
N ILE A 429 -1.06 -28.75 -2.76
CA ILE A 429 0.12 -29.45 -3.28
C ILE A 429 1.09 -29.68 -2.12
N ASP A 430 1.22 -30.93 -1.70
CA ASP A 430 2.23 -31.32 -0.72
C ASP A 430 3.63 -31.09 -1.30
N SER A 431 4.35 -30.10 -0.75
CA SER A 431 5.69 -29.71 -1.21
C SER A 431 6.79 -30.72 -0.86
N THR A 432 6.46 -31.79 -0.14
CA THR A 432 7.42 -32.80 0.34
C THR A 432 7.91 -33.78 -0.74
N ASN A 433 7.43 -33.68 -1.99
CA ASN A 433 7.77 -34.60 -3.08
C ASN A 433 8.63 -33.99 -4.20
N LYS A 434 9.39 -32.92 -3.91
CA LYS A 434 10.45 -32.39 -4.79
C LYS A 434 11.77 -32.39 -4.05
#